data_AF-C1GBF2-F1
#
_entry.id   AF-C1GBF2-F1
#
_cell.length_a   1.000
_cell.length_b   1.000
_cell.length_c   1.000
_cell.angle_alpha   90.00
_cell.angle_beta   90.00
_cell.angle_gamma   90.00
#
_symmetry.space_group_name_H-M   'P 1'
#
loop_
_entity.id
_entity.type
_entity.pdbx_description
1 polymer ?
#
loop_
_entity_poly.entity_id
_entity_poly.type
_entity_poly.pdbx_seq_one_letter_code
_entity_poly.pdbx_strand_id
1 'polypeptide(L)'
;MALPIVHTAADCVNFSLTVEPFISQLISLPSNLIDSVTDIETLKQVYVNTNPFVTVIAFALFLAPIFLIISEVTRNHSQVDRCWGVLPIVNNAHYAIWSRLNSLPTGIIDTICGVSIIWGARLTYNYWRKGGYSIGYEDYRWIIIRNKLNSPFLFFLLNLTFISLVQPILLALITAPTYVFVLLSTTPEGSQYEAFDCLFSCIIVFFVFIETLADQQQWNFQNAKKEFNQIARVPPKYKGKFTSDDLNRGFVVSGLWAWCRHPNFAAEQAVWLTLHQWSCFKSHQNYNWSGIGALCYVLLFQASTPFTESITANKYPDYKQYQRLVGKFIPRLSVDSSGEDSEEDPSSPSGTSLPSKAKVAAKKTK
;
A
#
# COMPACT_ATOMS: atom_id res chain seq x y z
N MET A 1 23.43 -18.77 19.33
CA MET A 1 23.77 -18.12 18.05
C MET A 1 22.52 -17.43 17.54
N ALA A 2 22.65 -16.21 17.01
CA ALA A 2 21.49 -15.41 16.57
C ALA A 2 21.02 -15.74 15.14
N LEU A 3 21.92 -16.23 14.30
CA LEU A 3 21.65 -16.65 12.93
C LEU A 3 21.80 -18.17 12.78
N PRO A 4 21.10 -18.76 11.79
CA PRO A 4 21.30 -20.15 11.41
C PRO A 4 22.70 -20.37 10.81
N ILE A 5 23.15 -21.61 10.84
CA ILE A 5 24.30 -22.05 10.05
C ILE A 5 23.78 -22.39 8.65
N VAL A 6 24.14 -21.56 7.67
CA VAL A 6 23.79 -21.74 6.25
C VAL A 6 25.06 -21.75 5.42
N HIS A 7 25.13 -22.62 4.42
CA HIS A 7 26.33 -22.77 3.60
C HIS A 7 26.15 -22.27 2.17
N THR A 8 24.91 -22.32 1.66
CA THR A 8 24.58 -21.90 0.30
C THR A 8 23.56 -20.77 0.28
N ALA A 9 23.47 -20.05 -0.85
CA ALA A 9 22.43 -19.05 -1.06
C ALA A 9 21.00 -19.64 -1.01
N ALA A 10 20.83 -20.92 -1.38
CA ALA A 10 19.57 -21.63 -1.30
C ALA A 10 19.16 -21.95 0.15
N ASP A 11 20.11 -22.25 1.03
CA ASP A 11 19.83 -22.51 2.44
C ASP A 11 19.30 -21.26 3.16
N CYS A 12 19.74 -20.07 2.72
CA CYS A 12 19.30 -18.77 3.26
C CYS A 12 17.79 -18.51 3.08
N VAL A 13 17.12 -19.29 2.22
CA VAL A 13 15.69 -19.18 1.95
C VAL A 13 14.90 -20.44 2.33
N ASN A 14 15.52 -21.37 3.07
CA ASN A 14 14.83 -22.52 3.65
C ASN A 14 14.24 -22.15 5.02
N PHE A 15 12.91 -22.16 5.15
CA PHE A 15 12.22 -21.74 6.37
C PHE A 15 12.60 -22.58 7.60
N SER A 16 12.69 -23.90 7.46
CA SER A 16 13.00 -24.82 8.55
C SER A 16 14.45 -24.68 9.04
N LEU A 17 15.35 -24.18 8.20
CA LEU A 17 16.71 -23.85 8.62
C LEU A 17 16.80 -22.45 9.21
N THR A 18 16.06 -21.48 8.66
CA THR A 18 16.35 -20.05 8.86
C THR A 18 15.42 -19.33 9.83
N VAL A 19 14.20 -19.82 10.05
CA VAL A 19 13.19 -19.17 10.89
C VAL A 19 12.70 -20.11 11.97
N GLU A 20 12.31 -21.33 11.61
CA GLU A 20 11.70 -22.31 12.54
C GLU A 20 12.51 -22.53 13.83
N PRO A 21 13.86 -22.68 13.80
CA PRO A 21 14.64 -22.92 15.01
C PRO A 21 14.65 -21.73 15.99
N PHE A 22 14.31 -20.54 15.52
CA PHE A 22 14.36 -19.30 16.29
C PHE A 22 12.99 -18.86 16.81
N ILE A 23 11.89 -19.54 16.44
CA ILE A 23 10.53 -19.17 16.88
C ILE A 23 10.41 -19.15 18.41
N SER A 24 11.11 -20.04 19.11
CA SER A 24 11.13 -20.09 20.59
C SER A 24 11.65 -18.80 21.22
N GLN A 25 12.49 -18.03 20.50
CA GLN A 25 12.97 -16.74 20.97
C GLN A 25 11.83 -15.71 21.12
N LEU A 26 10.72 -15.83 20.37
CA LEU A 26 9.55 -14.96 20.57
C LEU A 26 8.97 -15.09 21.98
N ILE A 27 9.07 -16.29 22.57
CA ILE A 27 8.52 -16.58 23.90
C ILE A 27 9.49 -16.12 24.99
N SER A 28 10.79 -16.33 24.81
CA SER A 28 11.80 -15.96 25.82
C SER A 28 12.24 -14.50 25.76
N LEU A 29 12.05 -13.80 24.64
CA LEU A 29 12.54 -12.43 24.47
C LEU A 29 11.97 -11.44 25.50
N PRO A 30 10.66 -11.45 25.84
CA PRO A 30 10.11 -10.53 26.85
C PRO A 30 10.77 -10.66 28.22
N SER A 31 10.98 -11.89 28.72
CA SER A 31 11.65 -12.11 30.00
C SER A 31 13.11 -11.66 29.94
N ASN A 32 13.83 -12.01 28.86
CA ASN A 32 15.23 -11.61 28.67
C ASN A 32 15.39 -10.07 28.65
N LEU A 33 14.44 -9.35 28.05
CA LEU A 33 14.46 -7.87 28.02
C LEU A 33 14.18 -7.27 29.40
N ILE A 34 13.24 -7.83 30.15
CA ILE A 34 12.91 -7.37 31.51
C ILE A 34 14.12 -7.56 32.44
N ASP A 35 14.74 -8.73 32.38
CA ASP A 35 15.90 -9.08 33.23
C ASP A 35 17.13 -8.23 32.90
N SER A 36 17.21 -7.72 31.68
CA SER A 36 18.36 -6.93 31.17
C SER A 36 18.13 -5.42 31.20
N VAL A 37 16.97 -4.93 31.65
CA VAL A 37 16.59 -3.51 31.49
C VAL A 37 17.49 -2.54 32.27
N THR A 38 18.15 -3.02 33.32
CA THR A 38 19.01 -2.19 34.19
C THR A 38 20.46 -2.09 33.70
N ASP A 39 20.88 -2.92 32.74
CA ASP A 39 22.24 -2.92 32.20
C ASP A 39 22.25 -2.81 30.68
N ILE A 40 22.83 -1.72 30.18
CA ILE A 40 22.89 -1.40 28.76
C ILE A 40 23.71 -2.43 27.97
N GLU A 41 24.77 -2.99 28.55
CA GLU A 41 25.59 -3.97 27.85
C GLU A 41 24.84 -5.30 27.73
N THR A 42 24.20 -5.76 28.81
CA THR A 42 23.33 -6.94 28.75
C THR A 42 22.18 -6.76 27.76
N LEU A 43 21.54 -5.58 27.73
CA LEU A 43 20.48 -5.29 26.76
C LEU A 43 20.99 -5.35 25.31
N LYS A 44 22.17 -4.79 25.05
CA LYS A 44 22.85 -4.88 23.75
C LYS A 44 23.15 -6.33 23.40
N GLN A 45 23.61 -7.15 24.36
CA GLN A 45 23.85 -8.58 24.15
C GLN A 45 22.55 -9.32 23.80
N VAL A 46 21.45 -9.05 24.48
CA VAL A 46 20.14 -9.63 24.13
C VAL A 46 19.76 -9.25 22.70
N TYR A 47 19.92 -7.98 22.32
CA TYR A 47 19.61 -7.50 20.97
C TYR A 47 20.44 -8.19 19.88
N VAL A 48 21.77 -8.22 20.00
CA VAL A 48 22.64 -8.84 18.97
C VAL A 48 22.52 -10.37 18.93
N ASN A 49 22.16 -11.01 20.05
CA ASN A 49 22.01 -12.47 20.12
C ASN A 49 20.60 -12.97 19.74
N THR A 50 19.62 -12.08 19.62
CA THR A 50 18.28 -12.42 19.12
C THR A 50 18.27 -12.38 17.61
N ASN A 51 17.61 -13.36 16.99
CA ASN A 51 17.44 -13.39 15.56
C ASN A 51 16.75 -12.10 15.08
N PRO A 52 17.27 -11.42 14.04
CA PRO A 52 16.76 -10.11 13.66
C PRO A 52 15.34 -10.16 13.09
N PHE A 53 14.94 -11.25 12.42
CA PHE A 53 13.56 -11.43 11.95
C PHE A 53 12.59 -11.66 13.10
N VAL A 54 12.99 -12.48 14.08
CA VAL A 54 12.23 -12.66 15.34
C VAL A 54 12.02 -11.31 16.03
N THR A 55 13.03 -10.46 16.09
CA THR A 55 12.92 -9.13 16.70
C THR A 55 11.86 -8.27 15.99
N VAL A 56 11.83 -8.28 14.66
CA VAL A 56 10.83 -7.55 13.85
C VAL A 56 9.41 -8.09 14.09
N ILE A 57 9.24 -9.41 14.16
CA ILE A 57 7.94 -10.04 14.45
C ILE A 57 7.51 -9.74 15.89
N ALA A 58 8.41 -9.85 16.87
CA ALA A 58 8.14 -9.51 18.26
C ALA A 58 7.74 -8.04 18.41
N PHE A 59 8.41 -7.14 17.70
CA PHE A 59 8.08 -5.72 17.68
C PHE A 59 6.68 -5.47 17.09
N ALA A 60 6.32 -6.13 15.99
CA ALA A 60 4.97 -6.05 15.42
C ALA A 60 3.89 -6.58 16.39
N LEU A 61 4.15 -7.71 17.06
CA LEU A 61 3.25 -8.28 18.06
C LEU A 61 3.12 -7.40 19.30
N PHE A 62 4.19 -6.72 19.71
CA PHE A 62 4.18 -5.73 20.79
C PHE A 62 3.35 -4.49 20.45
N LEU A 63 3.40 -4.02 19.20
CA LEU A 63 2.60 -2.89 18.74
C LEU A 63 1.10 -3.21 18.66
N ALA A 64 0.72 -4.47 18.44
CA ALA A 64 -0.67 -4.85 18.29
C ALA A 64 -1.59 -4.47 19.47
N PRO A 65 -1.28 -4.82 20.74
CA PRO A 65 -2.07 -4.36 21.88
C PRO A 65 -2.04 -2.84 22.05
N ILE A 66 -0.94 -2.17 21.69
CA ILE A 66 -0.84 -0.71 21.75
C ILE A 66 -1.82 -0.07 20.77
N PHE A 67 -1.85 -0.53 19.51
CA PHE A 67 -2.81 -0.03 18.52
C PHE A 67 -4.25 -0.31 18.93
N LEU A 68 -4.53 -1.48 19.49
CA LEU A 68 -5.86 -1.83 19.98
C LEU A 68 -6.31 -0.90 21.10
N ILE A 69 -5.47 -0.72 22.13
CA ILE A 69 -5.81 0.12 23.28
C ILE A 69 -5.99 1.57 22.83
N ILE A 70 -5.05 2.13 22.06
CA ILE A 70 -5.13 3.52 21.63
C ILE A 70 -6.35 3.73 20.73
N SER A 71 -6.63 2.83 19.79
CA SER A 71 -7.78 2.96 18.89
C SER A 71 -9.12 2.88 19.63
N GLU A 72 -9.25 2.00 20.63
CA GLU A 72 -10.46 1.90 21.45
C GLU A 72 -10.65 3.10 22.38
N VAL A 73 -9.58 3.58 23.02
CA VAL A 73 -9.63 4.75 23.92
C VAL A 73 -9.95 6.02 23.15
N THR A 74 -9.31 6.22 21.99
CA THR A 74 -9.49 7.42 21.17
C THR A 74 -10.68 7.33 20.21
N ARG A 75 -11.28 6.14 20.06
CA ARG A 75 -12.29 5.80 19.04
C ARG A 75 -11.87 6.14 17.61
N ASN A 76 -10.55 6.11 17.37
CA ASN A 76 -9.92 6.42 16.09
C ASN A 76 -9.06 5.24 15.65
N HIS A 77 -9.46 4.60 14.56
CA HIS A 77 -8.88 3.33 14.09
C HIS A 77 -7.78 3.54 13.05
N SER A 78 -7.43 4.79 12.76
CA SER A 78 -6.32 5.16 11.88
C SER A 78 -4.97 5.24 12.59
N GLN A 79 -4.85 4.69 13.81
CA GLN A 79 -3.56 4.69 14.52
C GLN A 79 -2.49 3.93 13.74
N VAL A 80 -2.84 2.73 13.25
CA VAL A 80 -1.93 1.94 12.43
C VAL A 80 -1.68 2.62 11.09
N ASP A 81 -2.69 3.26 10.48
CA ASP A 81 -2.59 3.97 9.19
C ASP A 81 -1.44 5.01 9.19
N ARG A 82 -1.24 5.69 10.32
CA ARG A 82 -0.14 6.67 10.53
C ARG A 82 1.25 6.03 10.50
N CYS A 83 1.34 4.74 10.78
CA CYS A 83 2.59 4.01 10.90
C CYS A 83 2.97 3.26 9.61
N TRP A 84 2.10 3.21 8.60
CA TRP A 84 2.36 2.52 7.33
C TRP A 84 3.64 2.99 6.63
N GLY A 85 3.86 4.30 6.56
CA GLY A 85 5.07 4.87 5.95
C GLY A 85 6.32 4.80 6.81
N VAL A 86 6.22 4.32 8.06
CA VAL A 86 7.30 4.39 9.06
C VAL A 86 7.78 3.00 9.47
N LEU A 87 6.88 2.06 9.76
CA LEU A 87 7.26 0.74 10.29
C LEU A 87 8.17 -0.05 9.35
N PRO A 88 7.95 -0.09 8.02
CA PRO A 88 8.87 -0.79 7.12
C PRO A 88 10.27 -0.15 7.09
N ILE A 89 10.37 1.18 7.25
CA ILE A 89 11.67 1.86 7.40
C ILE A 89 12.35 1.39 8.68
N VAL A 90 11.63 1.40 9.80
CA VAL A 90 12.17 0.98 11.10
C VAL A 90 12.67 -0.47 11.04
N ASN A 91 11.91 -1.37 10.43
CA ASN A 91 12.29 -2.77 10.27
C ASN A 91 13.54 -2.95 9.38
N ASN A 92 13.62 -2.24 8.25
CA ASN A 92 14.80 -2.29 7.38
C ASN A 92 16.04 -1.64 8.02
N ALA A 93 15.86 -0.54 8.74
CA ALA A 93 16.93 0.10 9.51
C ALA A 93 17.42 -0.81 10.65
N HIS A 94 16.50 -1.52 11.31
CA HIS A 94 16.83 -2.55 12.30
C HIS A 94 17.73 -3.63 11.68
N TYR A 95 17.39 -4.20 10.52
CA TYR A 95 18.26 -5.18 9.85
C TYR A 95 19.66 -4.61 9.56
N ALA A 96 19.76 -3.38 9.05
CA ALA A 96 21.04 -2.73 8.80
C ALA A 96 21.86 -2.54 10.09
N ILE A 97 21.25 -2.01 11.16
CA ILE A 97 21.91 -1.78 12.46
C ILE A 97 22.36 -3.10 13.08
N TRP A 98 21.46 -4.10 13.08
CA TRP A 98 21.75 -5.42 13.62
C TRP A 98 22.92 -6.09 12.89
N SER A 99 22.96 -6.01 11.55
CA SER A 99 24.07 -6.53 10.75
C SER A 99 25.39 -5.82 11.03
N ARG A 100 25.40 -4.49 11.19
CA ARG A 100 26.63 -3.75 11.56
C ARG A 100 27.16 -4.17 12.92
N LEU A 101 26.27 -4.31 13.90
CA LEU A 101 26.65 -4.70 15.26
C LEU A 101 27.17 -6.14 15.34
N ASN A 102 26.78 -7.01 14.39
CA ASN A 102 27.31 -8.35 14.22
C ASN A 102 28.44 -8.43 13.17
N SER A 103 29.00 -7.29 12.76
CA SER A 103 30.13 -7.20 11.80
C SER A 103 29.89 -7.90 10.45
N LEU A 104 28.63 -7.94 10.00
CA LEU A 104 28.27 -8.49 8.69
C LEU A 104 28.43 -7.44 7.57
N PRO A 105 28.72 -7.86 6.33
CA PRO A 105 28.66 -6.97 5.17
C PRO A 105 27.26 -6.37 4.99
N THR A 106 27.17 -5.04 4.93
CA THR A 106 25.86 -4.35 4.90
C THR A 106 25.52 -3.68 3.58
N GLY A 107 26.38 -3.72 2.55
CA GLY A 107 26.20 -2.92 1.32
C GLY A 107 24.80 -3.05 0.70
N ILE A 108 24.32 -4.27 0.48
CA ILE A 108 22.97 -4.51 -0.09
C ILE A 108 21.87 -4.10 0.90
N ILE A 109 22.04 -4.42 2.19
CA ILE A 109 21.06 -4.13 3.25
C ILE A 109 20.91 -2.61 3.45
N ASP A 110 22.01 -1.86 3.35
CA ASP A 110 22.03 -0.40 3.39
C ASP A 110 21.33 0.20 2.17
N THR A 111 21.52 -0.37 0.97
CA THR A 111 20.77 0.02 -0.23
C THR A 111 19.28 -0.21 -0.05
N ILE A 112 18.86 -1.37 0.47
CA ILE A 112 17.45 -1.67 0.77
C ILE A 112 16.89 -0.67 1.80
N CYS A 113 17.64 -0.39 2.86
CA CYS A 113 17.28 0.62 3.85
C CYS A 113 17.10 1.99 3.20
N GLY A 114 18.07 2.43 2.37
CA GLY A 114 18.02 3.71 1.65
C GLY A 114 16.82 3.84 0.73
N VAL A 115 16.54 2.85 -0.13
CA VAL A 115 15.34 2.90 -1.00
C VAL A 115 14.05 2.84 -0.20
N SER A 116 14.03 2.13 0.94
CA SER A 116 12.86 2.10 1.83
C SER A 116 12.61 3.44 2.52
N ILE A 117 13.67 4.19 2.85
CA ILE A 117 13.56 5.56 3.37
C ILE A 117 12.96 6.48 2.32
N ILE A 118 13.40 6.39 1.06
CA ILE A 118 12.81 7.17 -0.05
C ILE A 118 11.32 6.83 -0.21
N TRP A 119 10.98 5.54 -0.25
CA TRP A 119 9.60 5.05 -0.34
C TRP A 119 8.72 5.57 0.81
N GLY A 120 9.17 5.44 2.05
CA GLY A 120 8.37 5.77 3.23
C GLY A 120 8.34 7.28 3.52
N ALA A 121 9.37 8.04 3.15
CA ALA A 121 9.33 9.51 3.16
C ALA A 121 8.24 10.03 2.21
N ARG A 122 8.16 9.46 1.00
CA ARG A 122 7.11 9.76 0.01
C ARG A 122 5.71 9.42 0.55
N LEU A 123 5.52 8.23 1.13
CA LEU A 123 4.23 7.81 1.67
C LEU A 123 3.81 8.67 2.87
N THR A 124 4.74 8.92 3.78
CA THR A 124 4.55 9.77 4.97
C THR A 124 4.20 11.21 4.58
N TYR A 125 4.92 11.79 3.62
CA TYR A 125 4.59 13.12 3.09
C TYR A 125 3.20 13.16 2.44
N ASN A 126 2.85 12.14 1.64
CA ASN A 126 1.55 12.05 0.99
C ASN A 126 0.39 11.94 2.00
N TYR A 127 0.59 11.22 3.10
CA TYR A 127 -0.38 11.11 4.18
C TYR A 127 -0.46 12.41 5.00
N TRP A 128 0.68 13.02 5.32
CA TRP A 128 0.77 14.29 6.04
C TRP A 128 0.06 15.43 5.33
N ARG A 129 0.33 15.64 4.03
CA ARG A 129 -0.29 16.73 3.27
C ARG A 129 -1.81 16.60 3.16
N LYS A 130 -2.34 15.37 3.25
CA LYS A 130 -3.79 15.08 3.30
C LYS A 130 -4.41 15.31 4.68
N GLY A 131 -3.61 15.68 5.68
CA GLY A 131 -4.05 15.92 7.06
C GLY A 131 -4.00 14.68 7.96
N GLY A 132 -3.40 13.58 7.51
CA GLY A 132 -3.44 12.29 8.20
C GLY A 132 -2.86 12.26 9.62
N TYR A 133 -1.96 13.20 9.92
CA TYR A 133 -1.36 13.37 11.25
C TYR A 133 -2.01 14.48 12.10
N SER A 134 -3.09 15.10 11.61
CA SER A 134 -3.82 16.08 12.41
C SER A 134 -4.60 15.42 13.55
N ILE A 135 -4.74 16.14 14.66
CA ILE A 135 -5.44 15.64 15.85
C ILE A 135 -6.89 15.32 15.47
N GLY A 136 -7.33 14.09 15.78
CA GLY A 136 -8.69 13.64 15.49
C GLY A 136 -8.92 13.13 14.06
N TYR A 137 -7.94 13.20 13.16
CA TYR A 137 -8.09 12.63 11.81
C TYR A 137 -8.29 11.11 11.86
N GLU A 138 -9.41 10.63 11.32
CA GLU A 138 -9.72 9.22 11.07
C GLU A 138 -10.07 9.07 9.58
N ASP A 139 -9.57 8.01 8.94
CA ASP A 139 -9.94 7.70 7.56
C ASP A 139 -11.45 7.43 7.48
N TYR A 140 -12.13 8.15 6.59
CA TYR A 140 -13.58 8.07 6.42
C TYR A 140 -14.08 6.66 6.09
N ARG A 141 -13.22 5.78 5.56
CA ARG A 141 -13.55 4.37 5.30
C ARG A 141 -13.91 3.63 6.58
N TRP A 142 -13.27 3.93 7.70
CA TRP A 142 -13.60 3.31 8.99
C TRP A 142 -15.00 3.67 9.46
N ILE A 143 -15.44 4.90 9.24
CA ILE A 143 -16.81 5.35 9.54
C ILE A 143 -17.83 4.56 8.70
N ILE A 144 -17.55 4.40 7.40
CA ILE A 144 -18.44 3.64 6.49
C ILE A 144 -18.50 2.17 6.90
N ILE A 145 -17.37 1.54 7.22
CA ILE A 145 -17.32 0.14 7.67
C ILE A 145 -18.09 -0.03 8.98
N ARG A 146 -17.91 0.89 9.93
CA ARG A 146 -18.62 0.86 11.22
C ARG A 146 -20.14 0.91 11.03
N ASN A 147 -20.60 1.80 10.15
CA ASN A 147 -22.02 1.93 9.82
C ASN A 147 -22.56 0.69 9.07
N LYS A 148 -21.75 0.08 8.20
CA LYS A 148 -22.15 -1.13 7.46
C LYS A 148 -22.24 -2.37 8.37
N LEU A 149 -21.31 -2.54 9.32
CA LEU A 149 -21.33 -3.67 10.24
C LEU A 149 -22.46 -3.57 11.28
N ASN A 150 -22.83 -2.35 11.66
CA ASN A 150 -23.93 -2.05 12.60
C ASN A 150 -23.86 -2.84 13.94
N SER A 151 -22.67 -3.26 14.35
CA SER A 151 -22.42 -4.02 15.58
C SER A 151 -21.09 -3.60 16.20
N PRO A 152 -21.10 -3.03 17.42
CA PRO A 152 -19.87 -2.65 18.13
C PRO A 152 -18.94 -3.85 18.37
N PHE A 153 -19.50 -5.03 18.66
CA PHE A 153 -18.72 -6.24 18.91
C PHE A 153 -18.01 -6.73 17.64
N LEU A 154 -18.68 -6.76 16.49
CA LEU A 154 -18.05 -7.15 15.22
C LEU A 154 -16.98 -6.14 14.80
N PHE A 155 -17.22 -4.84 15.04
CA PHE A 155 -16.23 -3.81 14.76
C PHE A 155 -15.01 -3.91 15.69
N PHE A 156 -15.22 -4.22 16.98
CA PHE A 156 -14.14 -4.53 17.91
C PHE A 156 -13.34 -5.76 17.46
N LEU A 157 -14.01 -6.83 17.02
CA LEU A 157 -13.32 -8.02 16.49
C LEU A 157 -12.51 -7.69 15.24
N LEU A 158 -13.04 -6.86 14.33
CA LEU A 158 -12.29 -6.33 13.18
C LEU A 158 -11.08 -5.51 13.64
N ASN A 159 -11.24 -4.68 14.68
CA ASN A 159 -10.14 -3.90 15.24
C ASN A 159 -9.04 -4.79 15.83
N LEU A 160 -9.42 -5.72 16.70
CA LEU A 160 -8.52 -6.67 17.34
C LEU A 160 -7.75 -7.52 16.32
N THR A 161 -8.44 -8.09 15.34
CA THR A 161 -7.85 -9.07 14.41
C THR A 161 -7.18 -8.39 13.22
N PHE A 162 -7.88 -7.51 12.52
CA PHE A 162 -7.36 -6.97 11.27
C PHE A 162 -6.59 -5.67 11.48
N ILE A 163 -7.20 -4.68 12.14
CA ILE A 163 -6.61 -3.33 12.24
C ILE A 163 -5.37 -3.34 13.11
N SER A 164 -5.47 -3.92 14.30
CA SER A 164 -4.43 -3.84 15.32
C SER A 164 -3.42 -4.98 15.22
N LEU A 165 -3.79 -6.17 14.74
CA LEU A 165 -2.88 -7.33 14.66
C LEU A 165 -2.35 -7.59 13.25
N VAL A 166 -3.22 -7.81 12.25
CA VAL A 166 -2.77 -8.17 10.90
C VAL A 166 -1.96 -7.06 10.23
N GLN A 167 -2.36 -5.80 10.36
CA GLN A 167 -1.66 -4.70 9.69
C GLN A 167 -0.18 -4.52 10.14
N PRO A 168 0.17 -4.43 11.44
CA PRO A 168 1.59 -4.34 11.81
C PRO A 168 2.39 -5.60 11.46
N ILE A 169 1.78 -6.79 11.56
CA ILE A 169 2.43 -8.04 11.12
C ILE A 169 2.69 -7.99 9.61
N LEU A 170 1.75 -7.51 8.81
CA LEU A 170 1.93 -7.35 7.38
C LEU A 170 3.09 -6.38 7.06
N LEU A 171 3.17 -5.25 7.77
CA LEU A 171 4.26 -4.28 7.61
C LEU A 171 5.63 -4.83 8.05
N ALA A 172 5.66 -5.80 8.97
CA ALA A 172 6.85 -6.60 9.25
C ALA A 172 7.17 -7.58 8.12
N LEU A 173 6.19 -8.35 7.66
CA LEU A 173 6.39 -9.40 6.65
C LEU A 173 6.81 -8.87 5.28
N ILE A 174 6.38 -7.68 4.86
CA ILE A 174 6.86 -7.07 3.60
C ILE A 174 8.37 -6.76 3.63
N THR A 175 8.98 -6.69 4.82
CA THR A 175 10.42 -6.53 5.02
C THR A 175 11.17 -7.85 5.21
N ALA A 176 10.48 -9.00 5.20
CA ALA A 176 11.10 -10.32 5.30
C ALA A 176 12.18 -10.59 4.23
N PRO A 177 12.07 -10.10 2.98
CA PRO A 177 13.16 -10.25 2.01
C PRO A 177 14.48 -9.62 2.50
N THR A 178 14.44 -8.53 3.27
CA THR A 178 15.63 -7.91 3.84
C THR A 178 16.34 -8.84 4.82
N TYR A 179 15.59 -9.66 5.58
CA TYR A 179 16.19 -10.71 6.42
C TYR A 179 16.91 -11.78 5.58
N VAL A 180 16.37 -12.14 4.42
CA VAL A 180 17.09 -13.03 3.48
C VAL A 180 18.44 -12.42 3.08
N PHE A 181 18.52 -11.10 2.85
CA PHE A 181 19.80 -10.43 2.60
C PHE A 181 20.74 -10.39 3.82
N VAL A 182 20.20 -10.37 5.04
CA VAL A 182 21.01 -10.57 6.27
C VAL A 182 21.63 -11.97 6.29
N LEU A 183 20.91 -13.00 5.86
CA LEU A 183 21.43 -14.36 5.78
C LEU A 183 22.44 -14.51 4.64
N LEU A 184 22.13 -13.96 3.46
CA LEU A 184 23.02 -13.98 2.30
C LEU A 184 24.35 -13.25 2.57
N SER A 185 24.38 -12.25 3.46
CA SER A 185 25.64 -11.60 3.84
C SER A 185 26.59 -12.50 4.65
N THR A 186 26.09 -13.63 5.17
CA THR A 186 26.92 -14.66 5.82
C THR A 186 27.55 -15.64 4.83
N THR A 187 27.14 -15.62 3.55
CA THR A 187 27.70 -16.49 2.51
C THR A 187 28.64 -15.71 1.57
N PRO A 188 29.73 -16.33 1.06
CA PRO A 188 30.64 -15.66 0.14
C PRO A 188 29.97 -15.19 -1.16
N GLU A 189 29.00 -15.95 -1.65
CA GLU A 189 28.25 -15.68 -2.89
C GLU A 189 27.23 -14.54 -2.69
N GLY A 190 26.52 -14.55 -1.56
CA GLY A 190 25.42 -13.62 -1.29
C GLY A 190 25.86 -12.25 -0.77
N SER A 191 27.06 -12.14 -0.20
CA SER A 191 27.56 -10.92 0.44
C SER A 191 28.10 -9.86 -0.54
N GLN A 192 28.44 -10.26 -1.78
CA GLN A 192 29.01 -9.35 -2.76
C GLN A 192 27.94 -8.47 -3.40
N TYR A 193 28.22 -7.18 -3.53
CA TYR A 193 27.37 -6.23 -4.23
C TYR A 193 27.62 -6.30 -5.74
N GLU A 194 26.58 -6.59 -6.51
CA GLU A 194 26.64 -6.82 -7.96
C GLU A 194 25.86 -5.78 -8.77
N ALA A 195 26.04 -5.78 -10.09
CA ALA A 195 25.30 -4.88 -10.98
C ALA A 195 23.77 -5.09 -10.89
N PHE A 196 23.32 -6.32 -10.67
CA PHE A 196 21.89 -6.62 -10.49
C PHE A 196 21.31 -6.02 -9.21
N ASP A 197 22.10 -5.89 -8.14
CA ASP A 197 21.69 -5.22 -6.89
C ASP A 197 21.38 -3.73 -7.16
N CYS A 198 22.20 -3.09 -8.00
CA CYS A 198 21.95 -1.74 -8.50
C CYS A 198 20.70 -1.68 -9.41
N LEU A 199 20.50 -2.67 -10.28
CA LEU A 199 19.34 -2.73 -11.17
C LEU A 199 18.02 -2.84 -10.39
N PHE A 200 17.92 -3.78 -9.44
CA PHE A 200 16.71 -3.97 -8.64
C PHE A 200 16.38 -2.73 -7.79
N SER A 201 17.40 -2.12 -7.16
CA SER A 201 17.20 -0.87 -6.42
C SER A 201 16.75 0.29 -7.34
N CYS A 202 17.29 0.40 -8.55
CA CYS A 202 16.80 1.35 -9.56
C CYS A 202 15.35 1.10 -9.96
N ILE A 203 14.94 -0.16 -10.13
CA ILE A 203 13.54 -0.53 -10.45
C ILE A 203 12.60 -0.15 -9.30
N ILE A 204 13.00 -0.37 -8.04
CA ILE A 204 12.22 0.08 -6.88
C ILE A 204 12.07 1.61 -6.89
N VAL A 205 13.15 2.36 -7.08
CA VAL A 205 13.11 3.83 -7.16
C VAL A 205 12.23 4.31 -8.32
N PHE A 206 12.27 3.62 -9.47
CA PHE A 206 11.38 3.90 -10.59
C PHE A 206 9.90 3.72 -10.21
N PHE A 207 9.53 2.66 -9.51
CA PHE A 207 8.15 2.51 -9.03
C PHE A 207 7.79 3.61 -8.01
N VAL A 208 8.68 3.97 -7.09
CA VAL A 208 8.47 5.10 -6.16
C VAL A 208 8.26 6.43 -6.90
N PHE A 209 8.95 6.62 -8.03
CA PHE A 209 8.73 7.77 -8.91
C PHE A 209 7.32 7.75 -9.53
N ILE A 210 6.86 6.60 -10.04
CA ILE A 210 5.48 6.44 -10.55
C ILE A 210 4.44 6.74 -9.46
N GLU A 211 4.65 6.24 -8.24
CA GLU A 211 3.78 6.54 -7.09
C GLU A 211 3.70 8.05 -6.84
N THR A 212 4.86 8.71 -6.82
CA THR A 212 4.97 10.15 -6.59
C THR A 212 4.22 10.94 -7.65
N LEU A 213 4.35 10.57 -8.93
CA LEU A 213 3.62 11.20 -10.03
C LEU A 213 2.11 10.99 -9.91
N ALA A 214 1.67 9.76 -9.67
CA ALA A 214 0.27 9.40 -9.53
C ALA A 214 -0.39 10.13 -8.35
N ASP A 215 0.30 10.16 -7.20
CA ASP A 215 -0.11 10.88 -6.01
C ASP A 215 -0.18 12.39 -6.27
N GLN A 216 0.77 12.97 -7.01
CA GLN A 216 0.76 14.39 -7.34
C GLN A 216 -0.37 14.76 -8.32
N GLN A 217 -0.65 13.92 -9.30
CA GLN A 217 -1.79 14.09 -10.21
C GLN A 217 -3.11 14.11 -9.44
N GLN A 218 -3.31 13.14 -8.55
CA GLN A 218 -4.49 13.06 -7.70
C GLN A 218 -4.59 14.27 -6.75
N TRP A 219 -3.48 14.67 -6.12
CA TRP A 219 -3.43 15.83 -5.23
C TRP A 219 -3.83 17.13 -5.94
N ASN A 220 -3.28 17.37 -7.13
CA ASN A 220 -3.61 18.55 -7.93
C ASN A 220 -5.11 18.56 -8.29
N PHE A 221 -5.65 17.42 -8.72
CA PHE A 221 -7.06 17.30 -9.07
C PHE A 221 -7.97 17.55 -7.86
N GLN A 222 -7.70 16.92 -6.71
CA GLN A 222 -8.56 17.08 -5.52
C GLN A 222 -8.54 18.52 -4.98
N ASN A 223 -7.39 19.21 -5.04
CA ASN A 223 -7.30 20.62 -4.67
C ASN A 223 -8.06 21.53 -5.66
N ALA A 224 -7.95 21.26 -6.96
CA ALA A 224 -8.71 21.97 -7.98
C ALA A 224 -10.22 21.80 -7.77
N LYS A 225 -10.67 20.56 -7.53
CA LYS A 225 -12.07 20.24 -7.24
C LYS A 225 -12.55 20.93 -5.96
N LYS A 226 -11.75 20.91 -4.90
CA LYS A 226 -12.11 21.56 -3.63
C LYS A 226 -12.36 23.05 -3.82
N GLU A 227 -11.46 23.75 -4.52
CA GLU A 227 -11.60 25.18 -4.79
C GLU A 227 -12.77 25.45 -5.74
N PHE A 228 -12.91 24.65 -6.81
CA PHE A 228 -14.04 24.73 -7.74
C PHE A 228 -15.40 24.62 -7.03
N ASN A 229 -15.54 23.70 -6.08
CA ASN A 229 -16.77 23.56 -5.30
C ASN A 229 -17.08 24.77 -4.41
N GLN A 230 -16.09 25.60 -4.08
CA GLN A 230 -16.28 26.82 -3.30
C GLN A 230 -16.62 28.04 -4.16
N ILE A 231 -16.02 28.14 -5.36
CA ILE A 231 -16.13 29.33 -6.22
C ILE A 231 -17.00 29.12 -7.48
N ALA A 232 -17.48 27.91 -7.72
CA ALA A 232 -18.29 27.50 -8.87
C ALA A 232 -17.69 27.85 -10.26
N ARG A 233 -16.36 27.96 -10.35
CA ARG A 233 -15.61 28.23 -11.59
C ARG A 233 -14.23 27.59 -11.53
N VAL A 234 -13.64 27.27 -12.68
CA VAL A 234 -12.28 26.71 -12.73
C VAL A 234 -11.28 27.71 -12.12
N PRO A 235 -10.52 27.34 -11.08
CA PRO A 235 -9.56 28.23 -10.47
C PRO A 235 -8.50 28.72 -11.46
N PRO A 236 -8.09 30.00 -11.43
CA PRO A 236 -7.12 30.56 -12.38
C PRO A 236 -5.82 29.73 -12.48
N LYS A 237 -5.32 29.21 -11.35
CA LYS A 237 -4.10 28.38 -11.27
C LYS A 237 -4.20 27.02 -11.97
N TYR A 238 -5.41 26.57 -12.29
CA TYR A 238 -5.69 25.30 -12.96
C TYR A 238 -6.29 25.47 -14.36
N LYS A 239 -6.46 26.71 -14.85
CA LYS A 239 -6.88 26.97 -16.22
C LYS A 239 -5.88 26.35 -17.21
N GLY A 240 -6.40 25.72 -18.26
CA GLY A 240 -5.61 24.97 -19.25
C GLY A 240 -5.17 23.58 -18.80
N LYS A 241 -5.34 23.21 -17.51
CA LYS A 241 -5.10 21.84 -17.02
C LYS A 241 -6.38 21.05 -16.80
N PHE A 242 -7.42 21.70 -16.28
CA PHE A 242 -8.73 21.09 -16.05
C PHE A 242 -9.84 21.95 -16.64
N THR A 243 -10.85 21.30 -17.21
CA THR A 243 -12.10 21.93 -17.66
C THR A 243 -13.13 21.94 -16.53
N SER A 244 -14.26 22.64 -16.72
CA SER A 244 -15.36 22.55 -15.76
C SER A 244 -15.95 21.13 -15.72
N ASP A 245 -16.02 20.46 -16.86
CA ASP A 245 -16.56 19.10 -16.97
C ASP A 245 -15.68 18.09 -16.24
N ASP A 246 -14.35 18.27 -16.30
CA ASP A 246 -13.41 17.45 -15.53
C ASP A 246 -13.64 17.53 -14.02
N LEU A 247 -13.87 18.74 -13.51
CA LEU A 247 -14.07 18.97 -12.07
C LEU A 247 -15.47 18.55 -11.62
N ASN A 248 -16.48 18.72 -12.49
CA ASN A 248 -17.85 18.25 -12.27
C ASN A 248 -17.92 16.72 -12.21
N ARG A 249 -17.20 16.00 -13.09
CA ARG A 249 -17.08 14.53 -13.04
C ARG A 249 -16.57 14.03 -11.69
N GLY A 250 -15.70 14.80 -11.04
CA GLY A 250 -15.35 14.63 -9.64
C GLY A 250 -14.22 13.64 -9.32
N PHE A 251 -13.64 12.99 -10.34
CA PHE A 251 -12.46 12.12 -10.23
C PHE A 251 -11.50 12.29 -11.43
N VAL A 252 -10.22 11.98 -11.18
CA VAL A 252 -9.15 12.07 -12.18
C VAL A 252 -9.24 10.89 -13.16
N VAL A 253 -9.01 11.16 -14.44
CA VAL A 253 -8.98 10.16 -15.53
C VAL A 253 -7.84 10.38 -16.51
N SER A 254 -7.04 11.43 -16.31
CA SER A 254 -5.95 11.84 -17.22
C SER A 254 -4.57 11.51 -16.64
N GLY A 255 -3.54 11.55 -17.49
CA GLY A 255 -2.19 11.17 -17.09
C GLY A 255 -2.08 9.68 -16.83
N LEU A 256 -1.47 9.26 -15.72
CA LEU A 256 -1.34 7.84 -15.37
C LEU A 256 -2.70 7.18 -15.13
N TRP A 257 -3.68 7.97 -14.69
CA TRP A 257 -5.04 7.53 -14.43
C TRP A 257 -5.82 7.17 -15.71
N ALA A 258 -5.33 7.55 -16.90
CA ALA A 258 -5.93 7.08 -18.16
C ALA A 258 -5.59 5.62 -18.48
N TRP A 259 -4.44 5.15 -17.98
CA TRP A 259 -3.93 3.80 -18.26
C TRP A 259 -4.35 2.81 -17.18
N CYS A 260 -4.32 3.25 -15.92
CA CYS A 260 -4.58 2.43 -14.76
C CYS A 260 -5.40 3.24 -13.75
N ARG A 261 -6.48 2.66 -13.19
CA ARG A 261 -7.36 3.37 -12.25
C ARG A 261 -6.73 3.63 -10.89
N HIS A 262 -5.71 2.87 -10.52
CA HIS A 262 -4.95 3.07 -9.28
C HIS A 262 -3.45 2.91 -9.57
N PRO A 263 -2.83 3.85 -10.30
CA PRO A 263 -1.45 3.71 -10.74
C PRO A 263 -0.47 3.76 -9.57
N ASN A 264 -0.78 4.53 -8.52
CA ASN A 264 -0.03 4.51 -7.27
C ASN A 264 -0.15 3.16 -6.54
N PHE A 265 -1.32 2.54 -6.48
CA PHE A 265 -1.47 1.22 -5.83
C PHE A 265 -0.79 0.11 -6.62
N ALA A 266 -0.78 0.19 -7.95
CA ALA A 266 -0.06 -0.75 -8.80
C ALA A 266 1.46 -0.66 -8.57
N ALA A 267 2.00 0.56 -8.53
CA ALA A 267 3.41 0.79 -8.26
C ALA A 267 3.79 0.41 -6.81
N GLU A 268 2.93 0.68 -5.83
CA GLU A 268 3.11 0.29 -4.42
C GLU A 268 3.23 -1.23 -4.27
N GLN A 269 2.36 -2.01 -4.94
CA GLN A 269 2.50 -3.47 -5.01
C GLN A 269 3.80 -3.90 -5.70
N ALA A 270 4.18 -3.22 -6.78
CA ALA A 270 5.39 -3.53 -7.55
C ALA A 270 6.69 -3.29 -6.77
N VAL A 271 6.75 -2.29 -5.88
CA VAL A 271 7.91 -2.07 -5.00
C VAL A 271 8.23 -3.32 -4.18
N TRP A 272 7.23 -3.87 -3.47
CA TRP A 272 7.44 -5.01 -2.57
C TRP A 272 7.61 -6.33 -3.33
N LEU A 273 6.93 -6.48 -4.48
CA LEU A 273 7.18 -7.61 -5.38
C LEU A 273 8.61 -7.57 -5.95
N THR A 274 9.13 -6.38 -6.28
CA THR A 274 10.51 -6.22 -6.77
C THR A 274 11.52 -6.58 -5.69
N LEU A 275 11.30 -6.14 -4.44
CA LEU A 275 12.17 -6.50 -3.32
C LEU A 275 12.18 -8.02 -3.06
N HIS A 276 11.02 -8.68 -3.17
CA HIS A 276 10.96 -10.14 -3.09
C HIS A 276 11.66 -10.81 -4.29
N GLN A 277 11.42 -10.34 -5.51
CA GLN A 277 12.06 -10.90 -6.70
C GLN A 277 13.60 -10.76 -6.66
N TRP A 278 14.09 -9.68 -6.06
CA TRP A 278 15.50 -9.47 -5.80
C TRP A 278 16.06 -10.54 -4.83
N SER A 279 15.34 -10.87 -3.74
CA SER A 279 15.77 -11.96 -2.84
C SER A 279 15.74 -13.33 -3.53
N CYS A 280 14.74 -13.60 -4.36
CA CYS A 280 14.68 -14.81 -5.22
C CYS A 280 15.89 -14.89 -6.15
N PHE A 281 16.22 -13.81 -6.85
CA PHE A 281 17.35 -13.76 -7.76
C PHE A 281 18.68 -14.03 -7.05
N LYS A 282 18.93 -13.37 -5.91
CA LYS A 282 20.17 -13.51 -5.13
C LYS A 282 20.31 -14.87 -4.46
N SER A 283 19.19 -15.54 -4.15
CA SER A 283 19.18 -16.90 -3.59
C SER A 283 19.17 -18.02 -4.64
N HIS A 284 19.16 -17.66 -5.93
CA HIS A 284 19.00 -18.58 -7.05
C HIS A 284 17.74 -19.46 -6.96
N GLN A 285 16.66 -18.93 -6.37
CA GLN A 285 15.36 -19.60 -6.27
C GLN A 285 14.29 -18.82 -7.02
N ASN A 286 13.32 -19.52 -7.60
CA ASN A 286 12.20 -18.86 -8.30
C ASN A 286 11.21 -18.20 -7.32
N TYR A 287 11.07 -18.76 -6.12
CA TYR A 287 10.21 -18.27 -5.05
C TYR A 287 10.80 -18.68 -3.70
N ASN A 288 10.43 -17.97 -2.63
CA ASN A 288 10.80 -18.32 -1.26
C ASN A 288 9.78 -17.81 -0.23
N TRP A 289 9.92 -18.24 1.02
CA TRP A 289 8.97 -17.92 2.10
C TRP A 289 8.88 -16.41 2.39
N SER A 290 9.93 -15.62 2.11
CA SER A 290 9.94 -14.19 2.39
C SER A 290 8.97 -13.42 1.48
N GLY A 291 8.44 -14.05 0.43
CA GLY A 291 7.41 -13.50 -0.44
C GLY A 291 6.01 -13.44 0.18
N ILE A 292 5.77 -14.10 1.33
CA ILE A 292 4.44 -14.15 1.95
C ILE A 292 3.92 -12.75 2.28
N GLY A 293 4.80 -11.84 2.72
CA GLY A 293 4.44 -10.45 2.98
C GLY A 293 3.95 -9.74 1.73
N ALA A 294 4.71 -9.81 0.64
CA ALA A 294 4.32 -9.21 -0.64
C ALA A 294 3.00 -9.80 -1.19
N LEU A 295 2.80 -11.12 -1.06
CA LEU A 295 1.55 -11.77 -1.44
C LEU A 295 0.36 -11.24 -0.62
N CYS A 296 0.46 -11.23 0.70
CA CYS A 296 -0.59 -10.69 1.58
C CYS A 296 -0.86 -9.21 1.30
N TYR A 297 0.19 -8.44 0.96
CA TYR A 297 0.08 -7.03 0.59
C TYR A 297 -0.73 -6.85 -0.70
N VAL A 298 -0.43 -7.63 -1.74
CA VAL A 298 -1.22 -7.65 -2.99
C VAL A 298 -2.68 -8.02 -2.70
N LEU A 299 -2.93 -9.08 -1.93
CA LEU A 299 -4.28 -9.52 -1.56
C LEU A 299 -5.05 -8.42 -0.82
N LEU A 300 -4.38 -7.68 0.07
CA LEU A 300 -4.99 -6.53 0.74
C LEU A 300 -5.43 -5.45 -0.25
N PHE A 301 -4.61 -5.10 -1.25
CA PHE A 301 -5.01 -4.14 -2.30
C PHE A 301 -6.15 -4.66 -3.16
N GLN A 302 -6.16 -5.96 -3.48
CA GLN A 302 -7.25 -6.60 -4.21
C GLN A 302 -8.57 -6.56 -3.44
N ALA A 303 -8.55 -6.76 -2.12
CA ALA A 303 -9.73 -6.74 -1.27
C ALA A 303 -10.24 -5.32 -0.97
N SER A 304 -9.33 -4.37 -0.72
CA SER A 304 -9.66 -3.02 -0.25
C SER A 304 -10.03 -2.04 -1.38
N THR A 305 -9.50 -2.24 -2.58
CA THR A 305 -9.76 -1.35 -3.72
C THR A 305 -11.21 -1.41 -4.21
N PRO A 306 -11.86 -2.58 -4.38
CA PRO A 306 -13.28 -2.66 -4.74
C PRO A 306 -14.18 -1.91 -3.75
N PHE A 307 -13.88 -1.98 -2.46
CA PHE A 307 -14.60 -1.22 -1.44
C PHE A 307 -14.44 0.29 -1.67
N THR A 308 -13.22 0.77 -1.89
CA THR A 308 -12.95 2.19 -2.17
C THR A 308 -13.60 2.67 -3.47
N GLU A 309 -13.55 1.85 -4.52
CA GLU A 309 -14.22 2.13 -5.79
C GLU A 309 -15.75 2.16 -5.63
N SER A 310 -16.32 1.28 -4.80
CA SER A 310 -17.78 1.27 -4.56
C SER A 310 -18.27 2.57 -3.93
N ILE A 311 -17.48 3.15 -3.00
CA ILE A 311 -17.80 4.45 -2.40
C ILE A 311 -17.76 5.55 -3.46
N THR A 312 -16.76 5.50 -4.34
CA THR A 312 -16.60 6.48 -5.42
C THR A 312 -17.71 6.38 -6.45
N ALA A 313 -18.07 5.16 -6.88
CA ALA A 313 -19.14 4.89 -7.83
C ALA A 313 -20.53 5.28 -7.32
N ASN A 314 -20.76 5.19 -6.01
CA ASN A 314 -22.00 5.68 -5.40
C ASN A 314 -22.09 7.20 -5.39
N LYS A 315 -20.94 7.89 -5.36
CA LYS A 315 -20.88 9.36 -5.37
C LYS A 315 -20.88 9.94 -6.78
N TYR A 316 -20.25 9.26 -7.73
CA TYR A 316 -20.04 9.71 -9.09
C TYR A 316 -20.50 8.62 -10.07
N PRO A 317 -21.71 8.72 -10.65
CA PRO A 317 -22.28 7.68 -11.52
C PRO A 317 -21.37 7.30 -12.70
N ASP A 318 -20.71 8.29 -13.33
CA ASP A 318 -19.79 8.12 -14.46
C ASP A 318 -18.56 7.26 -14.13
N TYR A 319 -18.26 7.07 -12.84
CA TYR A 319 -17.16 6.22 -12.42
C TYR A 319 -17.36 4.76 -12.86
N LYS A 320 -18.61 4.30 -13.01
CA LYS A 320 -18.91 2.96 -13.53
C LYS A 320 -18.46 2.81 -14.99
N GLN A 321 -18.60 3.85 -15.80
CA GLN A 321 -18.10 3.85 -17.18
C GLN A 321 -16.57 3.81 -17.18
N TYR A 322 -15.93 4.62 -16.32
CA TYR A 322 -14.48 4.58 -16.15
C TYR A 322 -13.95 3.21 -15.70
N GLN A 323 -14.67 2.50 -14.82
CA GLN A 323 -14.34 1.12 -14.43
C GLN A 323 -14.43 0.11 -15.58
N ARG A 324 -15.29 0.35 -16.58
CA ARG A 324 -15.41 -0.47 -17.78
C ARG A 324 -14.31 -0.18 -18.79
N LEU A 325 -13.82 1.06 -18.86
CA LEU A 325 -12.82 1.46 -19.86
C LEU A 325 -11.39 1.23 -19.37
N VAL A 326 -11.05 1.61 -18.14
CA VAL A 326 -9.66 1.60 -17.66
C VAL A 326 -9.44 0.46 -16.68
N GLY A 327 -8.32 -0.28 -16.76
CA GLY A 327 -8.03 -1.40 -15.86
C GLY A 327 -7.67 -0.97 -14.43
N LYS A 328 -7.94 -1.82 -13.43
CA LYS A 328 -7.76 -1.48 -12.00
C LYS A 328 -6.30 -1.20 -11.63
N PHE A 329 -5.43 -2.19 -11.87
CA PHE A 329 -3.98 -2.13 -11.58
C PHE A 329 -3.12 -2.36 -12.83
N ILE A 330 -3.64 -3.10 -13.80
CA ILE A 330 -2.98 -3.41 -15.07
C ILE A 330 -3.73 -2.69 -16.19
N PRO A 331 -3.03 -1.98 -17.09
CA PRO A 331 -3.67 -1.32 -18.23
C PRO A 331 -4.47 -2.28 -19.11
N ARG A 332 -5.60 -1.80 -19.63
CA ARG A 332 -6.36 -2.52 -20.66
C ARG A 332 -5.80 -2.11 -22.01
N LEU A 333 -5.15 -3.04 -22.70
CA LEU A 333 -4.65 -2.84 -24.07
C LEU A 333 -5.77 -2.91 -25.13
N SER A 334 -6.97 -3.34 -24.73
CA SER A 334 -8.06 -3.71 -25.63
C SER A 334 -9.15 -2.63 -25.78
N VAL A 335 -8.90 -1.39 -25.40
CA VAL A 335 -9.89 -0.31 -25.57
C VAL A 335 -9.48 0.55 -26.75
N ASP A 336 -10.19 0.36 -27.87
CA ASP A 336 -10.10 1.24 -29.02
C ASP A 336 -10.50 2.66 -28.61
N SER A 337 -9.65 3.63 -28.98
CA SER A 337 -9.82 5.04 -28.63
C SER A 337 -10.92 5.76 -29.43
N SER A 338 -11.73 5.04 -30.20
CA SER A 338 -12.85 5.60 -30.95
C SER A 338 -14.06 5.76 -30.04
N GLY A 339 -14.30 7.00 -29.61
CA GLY A 339 -15.63 7.46 -29.22
C GLY A 339 -16.55 7.50 -30.44
N GLU A 340 -16.89 6.34 -30.98
CA GLU A 340 -18.07 6.18 -31.81
C GLU A 340 -19.17 5.60 -30.92
N ASP A 341 -20.14 6.46 -30.61
CA ASP A 341 -21.44 6.09 -30.06
C ASP A 341 -22.04 4.99 -30.95
N SER A 342 -21.87 3.73 -30.57
CA SER A 342 -22.58 2.61 -31.17
C SER A 342 -23.92 2.45 -30.46
N GLU A 343 -24.89 3.17 -31.02
CA GLU A 343 -26.26 2.74 -31.33
C GLU A 343 -26.96 1.72 -30.41
N GLU A 344 -28.10 2.19 -29.91
CA GLU A 344 -29.39 1.50 -29.79
C GLU A 344 -29.41 0.06 -29.26
N ASP A 345 -29.89 -0.07 -28.02
CA ASP A 345 -30.41 -1.30 -27.44
C ASP A 345 -31.77 -1.65 -28.09
N PRO A 346 -31.91 -2.72 -28.90
CA PRO A 346 -33.16 -3.06 -29.57
C PRO A 346 -34.13 -3.83 -28.65
N SER A 347 -33.95 -3.79 -27.32
CA SER A 347 -34.77 -4.54 -26.36
C SER A 347 -35.58 -3.66 -25.41
N SER A 348 -36.34 -2.70 -25.95
CA SER A 348 -37.43 -2.05 -25.22
C SER A 348 -38.76 -2.16 -26.01
N PRO A 349 -39.87 -2.63 -25.39
CA PRO A 349 -41.11 -2.81 -26.10
C PRO A 349 -41.75 -1.45 -26.41
N SER A 350 -42.12 -1.32 -27.69
CA SER A 350 -42.85 -0.23 -28.35
C SER A 350 -43.82 0.57 -27.47
N GLY A 351 -43.42 1.83 -27.19
CA GLY A 351 -44.31 2.89 -26.74
C GLY A 351 -44.99 3.57 -27.94
N THR A 352 -46.31 3.61 -27.89
CA THR A 352 -47.25 4.02 -28.93
C THR A 352 -47.04 5.46 -29.42
N SER A 353 -47.00 5.64 -30.74
CA SER A 353 -46.96 6.94 -31.41
C SER A 353 -48.31 7.65 -31.33
N LEU A 354 -48.31 8.93 -30.91
CA LEU A 354 -49.43 9.86 -31.09
C LEU A 354 -49.18 10.69 -32.36
N PRO A 355 -50.16 10.85 -33.26
CA PRO A 355 -49.94 11.52 -34.53
C PRO A 355 -50.03 13.04 -34.41
N SER A 356 -49.08 13.69 -35.08
CA SER A 356 -49.08 15.10 -35.48
C SER A 356 -50.39 15.47 -36.19
N LYS A 357 -51.14 16.43 -35.64
CA LYS A 357 -52.26 17.08 -36.34
C LYS A 357 -51.78 18.37 -37.02
N ALA A 358 -51.97 18.37 -38.34
CA ALA A 358 -51.76 19.47 -39.25
C ALA A 358 -52.65 20.70 -38.95
N LYS A 359 -52.14 21.86 -39.39
CA LYS A 359 -52.79 23.17 -39.48
C LYS A 359 -54.16 23.11 -40.17
N VAL A 360 -55.18 23.76 -39.60
CA VAL A 360 -56.36 24.26 -40.34
C VAL A 360 -56.63 25.70 -39.94
N ALA A 361 -57.00 26.47 -40.97
CA ALA A 361 -57.00 27.91 -41.08
C ALA A 361 -58.11 28.64 -40.29
N ALA A 362 -57.85 29.92 -40.02
CA ALA A 362 -58.84 30.90 -39.62
C ALA A 362 -59.76 31.29 -40.79
N LYS A 363 -61.07 31.28 -40.58
CA LYS A 363 -62.02 32.15 -41.29
C LYS A 363 -63.27 32.40 -40.44
N LYS A 364 -63.43 33.64 -39.96
CA LYS A 364 -64.75 34.27 -39.67
C LYS A 364 -65.48 34.35 -41.03
N THR A 365 -66.80 34.21 -41.21
CA THR A 365 -67.95 34.88 -40.56
C THR A 365 -69.21 34.32 -41.25
N LYS A 366 -70.33 34.21 -40.51
CA LYS A 366 -71.74 34.06 -40.94
C LYS A 366 -72.12 32.96 -41.94
#